data_AF-A0AAU9D0X8-F1
#
_entry.id   AF-A0AAU9D0X8-F1
#
_cell.length_a   1.000
_cell.length_b   1.000
_cell.length_c   1.000
_cell.angle_alpha   90.00
_cell.angle_beta   90.00
_cell.angle_gamma   90.00
#
_symmetry.space_group_name_H-M   'P 1'
#
loop_
_entity.id
_entity.type
_entity.pdbx_description
1 polymer ?
#
loop_
_entity_poly.entity_id
_entity_poly.type
_entity_poly.pdbx_seq_one_letter_code
_entity_poly.pdbx_strand_id
1 'polypeptide(L)'
;MRKREILPSNDLLFKKLFASPKNRHILIGFIHDMIGLNVVDVIIENPYNIRTFKVTEDQQEFLETEVDVLARLDDGSLVTIELQVRREAHFIERSLHYLS
;
A
#
# COMPACT_ATOMS: atom_id res chain seq x y z
N MET A 1 31.66 4.26 -4.38
CA MET A 1 30.46 3.60 -3.84
C MET A 1 29.53 3.24 -4.99
N ARG A 2 29.18 1.97 -5.20
CA ARG A 2 28.09 1.63 -6.12
C ARG A 2 26.79 2.08 -5.46
N LYS A 3 26.02 2.94 -6.13
CA LYS A 3 24.67 3.30 -5.71
C LYS A 3 23.85 2.00 -5.74
N ARG A 4 23.36 1.53 -4.58
CA ARG A 4 22.41 0.41 -4.56
C ARG A 4 21.16 0.91 -5.28
N GLU A 5 20.86 0.34 -6.44
CA GLU A 5 19.57 0.56 -7.09
C GLU A 5 18.51 -0.09 -6.20
N ILE A 6 17.65 0.74 -5.62
CA ILE A 6 16.52 0.26 -4.85
C ILE A 6 15.34 0.24 -5.82
N LEU A 7 14.78 -0.95 -6.04
CA LEU A 7 13.67 -1.14 -6.95
C LEU A 7 12.36 -0.59 -6.34
N PRO A 8 11.37 -0.21 -7.17
CA PRO A 8 10.04 0.18 -6.69
C PRO A 8 9.33 -0.91 -5.89
N SER A 9 9.71 -2.18 -6.11
CA SER A 9 9.29 -3.33 -5.32
C SER A 9 9.94 -3.39 -3.93
N ASN A 10 10.57 -2.33 -3.45
CA ASN A 10 11.02 -2.24 -2.06
C ASN A 10 9.89 -1.60 -1.24
N ASP A 11 9.54 -2.20 -0.11
CA ASP A 11 8.38 -1.80 0.71
C ASP A 11 8.38 -0.30 1.06
N LEU A 12 9.55 0.24 1.44
CA LEU A 12 9.73 1.66 1.75
C LEU A 12 9.44 2.57 0.55
N LEU A 13 9.99 2.22 -0.62
CA LEU A 13 9.76 2.98 -1.85
C LEU A 13 8.32 2.86 -2.33
N PHE A 14 7.75 1.67 -2.20
CA PHE A 14 6.36 1.40 -2.55
C PHE A 14 5.42 2.28 -1.72
N LYS A 15 5.51 2.21 -0.39
CA LYS A 15 4.69 3.05 0.52
C LYS A 15 4.93 4.54 0.28
N LYS A 16 6.17 4.96 0.01
CA LYS A 16 6.44 6.37 -0.33
C LYS A 16 5.81 6.80 -1.65
N LEU A 17 5.78 5.94 -2.66
CA LEU A 17 5.21 6.22 -3.97
C LEU A 17 3.68 6.19 -3.94
N PHE A 18 3.09 5.19 -3.28
CA PHE A 18 1.66 4.91 -3.38
C PHE A 18 0.85 5.31 -2.13
N ALA A 19 1.42 5.23 -0.94
CA ALA A 19 0.77 5.61 0.33
C ALA A 19 1.09 7.06 0.75
N SER A 20 1.45 7.94 -0.20
CA SER A 20 1.56 9.38 0.06
C SER A 20 0.35 10.14 -0.49
N PRO A 21 -0.34 10.98 0.31
CA PRO A 21 -1.48 11.76 -0.16
C PRO A 21 -1.19 12.61 -1.40
N LYS A 22 0.06 13.08 -1.57
CA LYS A 22 0.48 13.87 -2.74
C LYS A 22 0.56 13.04 -4.03
N ASN A 23 0.80 11.74 -3.91
CA ASN A 23 1.04 10.83 -5.03
C ASN A 23 -0.19 9.99 -5.38
N ARG A 24 -1.34 10.36 -4.86
CA ARG A 24 -2.61 9.67 -5.04
C ARG A 24 -2.94 9.29 -6.50
N HIS A 25 -2.68 10.20 -7.42
CA HIS A 25 -2.91 9.99 -8.86
C HIS A 25 -2.06 8.85 -9.44
N ILE A 26 -0.86 8.60 -8.88
CA ILE A 26 0.02 7.49 -9.29
C ILE A 26 -0.63 6.16 -8.91
N LEU A 27 -1.20 6.07 -7.72
CA LEU A 27 -1.90 4.88 -7.25
C LEU A 27 -3.17 4.60 -8.07
N ILE A 28 -3.96 5.63 -8.37
CA ILE A 28 -5.13 5.51 -9.26
C ILE A 28 -4.72 4.97 -10.63
N GLY A 29 -3.69 5.54 -11.26
CA GLY A 29 -3.18 5.05 -12.54
C GLY A 29 -2.66 3.61 -12.47
N PHE A 30 -1.91 3.28 -11.42
CA PHE A 30 -1.39 1.92 -11.23
C PHE A 30 -2.50 0.87 -11.09
N ILE A 31 -3.56 1.17 -10.33
CA ILE A 31 -4.71 0.27 -10.19
C ILE A 31 -5.39 0.06 -11.55
N HIS A 32 -5.58 1.14 -12.30
CA HIS A 32 -6.16 1.07 -13.63
C HIS A 32 -5.30 0.21 -14.57
N ASP A 33 -3.98 0.43 -14.60
CA ASP A 33 -3.06 -0.30 -15.47
C ASP A 33 -2.94 -1.79 -15.12
N MET A 34 -3.04 -2.15 -13.83
CA MET A 34 -2.89 -3.53 -13.37
C MET A 34 -4.16 -4.37 -13.50
N ILE A 35 -5.33 -3.80 -13.17
CA ILE A 35 -6.59 -4.56 -13.06
C ILE A 35 -7.77 -3.93 -13.81
N GLY A 36 -7.58 -2.83 -14.53
CA GLY A 36 -8.59 -2.21 -15.39
C GLY A 36 -9.72 -1.48 -14.66
N LEU A 37 -9.57 -1.19 -13.37
CA LEU A 37 -10.59 -0.49 -12.58
C LEU A 37 -10.46 1.03 -12.71
N ASN A 38 -11.61 1.71 -12.88
CA ASN A 38 -11.68 3.17 -12.88
C ASN A 38 -11.92 3.67 -11.45
N VAL A 39 -10.86 4.08 -10.79
CA VAL A 39 -10.91 4.58 -9.41
C VAL A 39 -11.09 6.10 -9.42
N VAL A 40 -12.18 6.61 -8.84
CA VAL A 40 -12.45 8.06 -8.77
C VAL A 40 -11.75 8.70 -7.58
N ASP A 41 -11.58 7.92 -6.50
CA ASP A 41 -11.07 8.41 -5.24
C ASP A 41 -10.32 7.28 -4.52
N VAL A 42 -9.19 7.58 -3.88
CA VAL A 42 -8.52 6.68 -2.93
C VAL A 42 -8.27 7.39 -1.60
N ILE A 43 -8.67 6.76 -0.51
CA ILE A 43 -8.37 7.18 0.84
C ILE A 43 -7.20 6.31 1.31
N ILE A 44 -6.10 6.97 1.62
CA ILE A 44 -4.93 6.29 2.18
C ILE A 44 -5.13 6.31 3.70
N GLU A 45 -5.60 5.20 4.26
CA GLU A 45 -5.91 5.11 5.69
C GLU A 45 -4.64 5.13 6.55
N ASN A 46 -3.57 4.50 6.05
CA ASN A 46 -2.24 4.57 6.66
C ASN A 46 -1.21 5.26 5.77
N PRO A 47 -1.16 6.61 5.80
CA PRO A 47 -0.19 7.33 5.00
C PRO A 47 1.24 7.06 5.49
N TYR A 48 2.15 6.90 4.53
CA TYR A 48 3.56 6.65 4.78
C TYR A 48 4.15 7.61 5.84
N ASN A 49 4.65 7.05 6.94
CA ASN A 49 5.34 7.79 7.98
C ASN A 49 6.76 7.23 8.21
N ILE A 50 7.77 8.05 7.92
CA ILE A 50 9.19 7.67 8.04
C ILE A 50 9.62 7.37 9.49
N ARG A 51 8.89 7.87 10.50
CA ARG A 51 9.16 7.58 11.92
C ARG A 51 8.65 6.18 12.28
N THR A 52 7.43 5.83 11.85
CA THR A 52 6.84 4.50 12.05
C THR A 52 7.64 3.41 11.34
N PHE A 53 8.15 3.70 10.13
CA PHE A 53 8.98 2.77 9.37
C PHE A 53 10.31 2.43 10.07
N LYS A 54 10.97 3.42 10.70
CA LYS A 54 12.23 3.17 11.44
C LYS A 54 12.01 2.28 12.66
N VAL A 55 10.92 2.51 13.38
CA VAL A 55 10.57 1.74 14.58
C VAL A 55 10.28 0.27 14.21
N THR A 56 9.58 0.04 13.09
CA THR A 56 9.27 -1.31 12.58
C THR A 56 10.49 -2.04 12.02
N GLU A 57 11.39 -1.35 11.32
CA GLU A 57 12.68 -1.94 10.90
C GLU A 57 13.55 -2.34 12.11
N ASP A 58 13.63 -1.49 13.14
CA ASP A 58 14.44 -1.73 14.33
C ASP A 58 13.85 -2.83 15.23
N GLN A 59 12.52 -3.00 15.25
CA GLN A 59 11.83 -3.98 16.10
C GLN A 59 11.60 -5.34 15.41
N GLN A 60 11.86 -5.48 14.10
CA GLN A 60 11.42 -6.62 13.26
C GLN A 60 9.92 -6.93 13.34
N GLU A 61 9.14 -6.10 14.02
CA GLU A 61 7.69 -6.06 13.94
C GLU A 61 7.39 -5.31 12.63
N PHE A 62 7.33 -6.02 11.51
CA PHE A 62 6.51 -5.53 10.41
C PHE A 62 5.14 -5.31 11.04
N LEU A 63 4.61 -4.09 11.06
CA LEU A 63 3.27 -3.84 11.62
C LEU A 63 2.28 -4.67 10.78
N GLU A 64 1.97 -5.86 11.27
CA GLU A 64 1.30 -6.96 10.55
C GLU A 64 -0.20 -6.69 10.34
N THR A 65 -0.67 -5.44 10.37
CA THR A 65 -2.11 -5.17 10.58
C THR A 65 -2.67 -3.95 9.86
N GLU A 66 -1.93 -3.27 9.00
CA GLU A 66 -2.43 -2.03 8.39
C GLU A 66 -2.78 -2.16 6.91
N VAL A 67 -4.04 -1.84 6.59
CA VAL A 67 -4.54 -1.64 5.22
C VAL A 67 -3.62 -0.67 4.49
N ASP A 68 -3.06 -1.08 3.36
CA ASP A 68 -2.24 -0.18 2.56
C ASP A 68 -3.10 0.94 1.93
N VAL A 69 -4.28 0.60 1.38
CA VAL A 69 -5.16 1.55 0.66
C VAL A 69 -6.64 1.14 0.71
N LEU A 70 -7.53 2.11 0.99
CA LEU A 70 -8.97 2.01 0.72
C LEU A 70 -9.35 2.85 -0.51
N ALA A 71 -9.76 2.22 -1.59
CA ALA A 71 -10.18 2.87 -2.83
C ALA A 71 -11.71 2.97 -2.92
N ARG A 72 -12.21 4.05 -3.54
CA ARG A 72 -13.61 4.24 -3.93
C ARG A 72 -13.71 4.28 -5.46
N LEU A 73 -14.53 3.39 -6.01
CA LEU A 73 -14.78 3.33 -7.45
C LEU A 73 -15.85 4.34 -7.88
N ASP A 74 -15.99 4.50 -9.19
CA ASP A 74 -16.99 5.39 -9.81
C ASP A 74 -18.44 5.03 -9.48
N ASP A 75 -18.74 3.75 -9.27
CA ASP A 75 -20.04 3.24 -8.82
C ASP A 75 -20.29 3.44 -7.31
N GLY A 76 -19.33 4.00 -6.58
CA GLY A 76 -19.40 4.26 -5.15
C GLY A 76 -19.03 3.07 -4.26
N SER A 77 -18.68 1.92 -4.84
CA SER A 77 -18.16 0.77 -4.09
C SER A 77 -16.79 1.06 -3.48
N LEU A 78 -16.48 0.35 -2.40
CA LEU A 78 -15.20 0.42 -1.70
C LEU A 78 -14.39 -0.84 -1.98
N VAL A 79 -13.09 -0.66 -2.26
CA VAL A 79 -12.14 -1.73 -2.53
C VAL A 79 -10.93 -1.55 -1.63
N THR A 80 -10.62 -2.56 -0.85
CA THR A 80 -9.38 -2.63 -0.08
C THR A 80 -8.28 -3.18 -0.97
N ILE A 81 -7.13 -2.53 -1.00
CA ILE A 81 -5.96 -2.97 -1.78
C ILE A 81 -4.81 -3.21 -0.82
N GLU A 82 -4.29 -4.43 -0.89
CA GLU A 82 -3.13 -4.92 -0.14
C GLU A 82 -1.98 -5.19 -1.11
N LEU A 83 -0.77 -4.72 -0.79
CA LEU A 83 0.39 -4.86 -1.66
C LEU A 83 1.61 -5.38 -0.91
N GLN A 84 2.04 -6.58 -1.28
CA GLN A 84 3.18 -7.24 -0.63
C GLN A 84 4.30 -7.58 -1.58
N VAL A 85 5.52 -7.21 -1.18
CA VAL A 85 6.77 -7.55 -1.88
C VAL A 85 7.22 -8.97 -1.55
N ARG A 86 6.89 -9.44 -0.34
CA ARG A 86 7.23 -10.76 0.16
C ARG A 86 5.95 -11.49 0.53
N ARG A 87 5.98 -12.81 0.43
CA ARG A 87 4.87 -13.65 0.85
C ARG A 87 4.85 -13.69 2.38
N GLU A 88 3.96 -12.94 3.00
CA GLU A 88 3.79 -13.00 4.45
C GLU A 88 2.83 -14.12 4.85
N ALA A 89 3.06 -14.68 6.04
CA ALA A 89 2.04 -15.46 6.70
C ALA A 89 0.83 -14.54 6.98
N HIS A 90 -0.38 -15.07 6.89
CA HIS A 90 -1.63 -14.38 7.26
C HIS A 90 -2.19 -13.33 6.28
N PHE A 91 -1.64 -13.19 5.06
CA PHE A 91 -2.14 -12.25 4.04
C PHE A 91 -3.65 -12.37 3.76
N ILE A 92 -4.14 -13.61 3.63
CA ILE A 92 -5.57 -13.88 3.35
C ILE A 92 -6.45 -13.51 4.54
N GLU A 93 -6.01 -13.81 5.75
CA GLU A 93 -6.78 -13.55 6.98
C GLU A 93 -6.96 -12.04 7.21
N ARG A 94 -5.95 -11.23 6.88
CA ARG A 94 -6.04 -9.76 6.91
C ARG A 94 -6.98 -9.21 5.86
N SER A 95 -6.83 -9.68 4.62
CA SER A 95 -7.72 -9.29 3.52
C SER A 95 -9.20 -9.56 3.88
N LEU A 96 -9.47 -10.67 4.57
CA LEU A 96 -10.81 -11.00 5.07
C LEU A 96 -11.25 -10.13 6.25
N HIS A 97 -10.36 -9.80 7.19
CA HIS A 97 -10.67 -8.94 8.33
C HIS A 97 -11.14 -7.53 7.90
N TYR A 98 -10.61 -7.01 6.80
CA TYR A 98 -11.05 -5.70 6.29
C TYR A 98 -12.38 -5.74 5.53
N LEU A 99 -12.88 -6.93 5.19
CA LEU A 99 -14.17 -7.13 4.54
C LEU A 99 -15.31 -7.39 5.54
N SER A 100 -14.99 -7.66 6.81
CA SER A 100 -15.94 -7.94 7.89
C SER A 100 -16.34 -6.69 8.67
#